data_AF-A0A5B3GBL0-F1
#
_entry.id   AF-A0A5B3GBL0-F1
#
_cell.length_a   1.000
_cell.length_b   1.000
_cell.length_c   1.000
_cell.angle_alpha   90.00
_cell.angle_beta   90.00
_cell.angle_gamma   90.00
#
_symmetry.space_group_name_H-M   'P 1'
#
loop_
_entity.id
_entity.type
_entity.pdbx_description
1 polymer ?
#
loop_
_entity_poly.entity_id
_entity_poly.type
_entity_poly.pdbx_seq_one_letter_code
_entity_poly.pdbx_strand_id
1 'polypeptide(L)'
;MKSLKIALAALVGLVAVSCYNDFDTPAPQKLYVDDDMAAMGLTRITIAEVKEKFGPISNTGTNDNFSTTKTLKFGTRTSEEAKFDGLMEWPEASKYYIKGKVISSDRQGNIYKSLYIYDGTAGIELKLYNGLYLDFLLDLASKPIKSQWVYVRLDGLYLGNYRMMLSIGGAPSDGINTAGNHKFYANSNLDNPKVAALNVFRGEYTTLDDSDIKEVDGSNYTSLGEADLGRLVRFNKIKIRYAGVKNQDGVTPPNLKNGGNANPYPSWIVTDWGTPIFGAWYRWAYNNSEQNIRLYGSVLMSYNDAAEYTSDPGVYGIRTSGYSQFAMKPIPKDGTEGTVLGIYGIYAKKSDFTGGSEDWAQYQISVSRIEDLGFPPESLLSEEWIRANTPASSLTPPVKNGGDDYEGD
;
A
#
# COMPACT_ATOMS: atom_id res chain seq x y z
N MET A 1 -16.26 68.82 -19.31
CA MET A 1 -15.74 67.48 -18.93
C MET A 1 -14.48 67.64 -18.10
N LYS A 2 -14.55 67.62 -16.75
CA LYS A 2 -13.38 67.56 -15.84
C LYS A 2 -13.85 67.40 -14.38
N SER A 3 -14.35 66.22 -14.01
CA SER A 3 -14.61 65.87 -12.60
C SER A 3 -14.90 64.38 -12.37
N LEU A 4 -14.29 63.46 -13.14
CA LEU A 4 -14.54 62.02 -12.99
C LEU A 4 -13.27 61.17 -13.15
N LYS A 5 -12.19 61.49 -12.41
CA LYS A 5 -10.97 60.66 -12.42
C LYS A 5 -10.30 60.41 -11.07
N ILE A 6 -10.87 60.87 -9.94
CA ILE A 6 -10.23 60.72 -8.62
C ILE A 6 -10.91 59.66 -7.74
N ALA A 7 -12.10 59.17 -8.08
CA ALA A 7 -12.81 58.17 -7.25
C ALA A 7 -12.39 56.71 -7.51
N LEU A 8 -11.72 56.39 -8.62
CA LEU A 8 -11.44 54.99 -8.99
C LEU A 8 -10.06 54.49 -8.50
N ALA A 9 -9.13 55.38 -8.16
CA ALA A 9 -7.80 55.00 -7.68
C ALA A 9 -7.79 54.62 -6.18
N ALA A 10 -8.72 55.14 -5.39
CA ALA A 10 -8.83 54.82 -3.95
C ALA A 10 -9.47 53.44 -3.69
N LEU A 11 -10.33 52.95 -4.60
CA LEU A 11 -10.99 51.65 -4.42
C LEU A 11 -10.07 50.47 -4.78
N VAL A 12 -9.17 50.65 -5.76
CA VAL A 12 -8.21 49.60 -6.17
C VAL A 12 -7.04 49.48 -5.18
N GLY A 13 -6.67 50.57 -4.51
CA GLY A 13 -5.64 50.55 -3.46
C GLY A 13 -6.02 49.81 -2.18
N LEU A 14 -7.33 49.55 -1.95
CA LEU A 14 -7.81 48.80 -0.78
C LEU A 14 -7.95 47.29 -1.04
N VAL A 15 -8.06 46.86 -2.31
CA VAL A 15 -8.22 45.43 -2.65
C VAL A 15 -6.86 44.73 -2.82
N ALA A 16 -5.79 45.48 -3.12
CA ALA A 16 -4.45 44.93 -3.30
C ALA A 16 -3.64 44.73 -2.00
N VAL A 17 -4.14 45.14 -0.83
CA VAL A 17 -3.44 45.02 0.46
C VAL A 17 -3.93 43.80 1.26
N SER A 18 -4.98 43.09 0.84
CA SER A 18 -5.49 41.93 1.61
C SER A 18 -4.86 40.58 1.26
N CYS A 19 -4.09 40.48 0.18
CA CYS A 19 -3.49 39.21 -0.25
C CYS A 19 -2.00 39.05 0.09
N TYR A 20 -1.40 40.01 0.81
CA TYR A 20 0.03 39.99 1.18
C TYR A 20 0.29 40.09 2.69
N ASN A 21 -0.75 39.96 3.51
CA ASN A 21 -0.67 40.32 4.93
C ASN A 21 -0.29 39.20 5.90
N ASP A 22 0.12 38.02 5.45
CA ASP A 22 0.51 37.00 6.43
C ASP A 22 1.50 35.94 5.92
N PHE A 23 2.65 36.40 5.42
CA PHE A 23 3.79 35.49 5.21
C PHE A 23 4.36 34.98 6.54
N ASP A 24 4.25 35.79 7.60
CA ASP A 24 4.76 35.46 8.95
C ASP A 24 3.78 34.56 9.74
N THR A 25 2.49 34.54 9.42
CA THR A 25 1.46 33.70 10.05
C THR A 25 0.52 33.09 9.00
N PRO A 26 0.97 32.13 8.18
CA PRO A 26 0.11 31.49 7.20
C PRO A 26 -1.14 30.92 7.88
N ALA A 27 -2.32 31.23 7.32
CA ALA A 27 -3.59 30.73 7.86
C ALA A 27 -3.54 29.20 8.01
N PRO A 28 -4.03 28.64 9.14
CA PRO A 28 -4.04 27.20 9.32
C PRO A 28 -4.74 26.51 8.15
N GLN A 29 -4.16 25.42 7.68
CA GLN A 29 -4.77 24.65 6.59
C GLN A 29 -6.16 24.15 7.01
N LYS A 30 -7.16 24.35 6.14
CA LYS A 30 -8.54 23.91 6.39
C LYS A 30 -8.58 22.40 6.64
N LEU A 31 -9.22 22.00 7.73
CA LEU A 31 -9.66 20.64 7.99
C LEU A 31 -11.14 20.51 7.65
N TYR A 32 -11.48 19.43 6.97
CA TYR A 32 -12.83 19.18 6.48
C TYR A 32 -13.69 18.40 7.49
N VAL A 33 -14.98 18.71 7.46
CA VAL A 33 -16.02 18.05 8.26
C VAL A 33 -17.14 17.52 7.37
N ASP A 34 -18.07 16.75 7.96
CA ASP A 34 -19.22 16.19 7.22
C ASP A 34 -20.06 17.29 6.54
N ASP A 35 -20.24 18.45 7.21
CA ASP A 35 -20.97 19.59 6.66
C ASP A 35 -20.34 20.17 5.39
N ASP A 36 -19.00 20.11 5.25
CA ASP A 36 -18.33 20.54 4.02
C ASP A 36 -18.68 19.63 2.85
N MET A 37 -18.76 18.31 3.09
CA MET A 37 -19.15 17.35 2.05
C MET A 37 -20.62 17.51 1.67
N ALA A 38 -21.49 17.75 2.66
CA ALA A 38 -22.90 18.04 2.42
C ALA A 38 -23.09 19.34 1.63
N ALA A 39 -22.30 20.39 1.90
CA ALA A 39 -22.32 21.63 1.13
C ALA A 39 -21.86 21.45 -0.33
N MET A 40 -21.07 20.41 -0.63
CA MET A 40 -20.74 19.99 -2.00
C MET A 40 -21.85 19.13 -2.64
N GLY A 41 -22.95 18.84 -1.93
CA GLY A 41 -24.03 17.98 -2.40
C GLY A 41 -23.70 16.49 -2.38
N LEU A 42 -22.69 16.08 -1.61
CA LEU A 42 -22.24 14.69 -1.55
C LEU A 42 -22.90 13.93 -0.39
N THR A 43 -23.20 12.66 -0.64
CA THR A 43 -23.73 11.73 0.36
C THR A 43 -22.65 10.75 0.80
N ARG A 44 -22.58 10.43 2.09
CA ARG A 44 -21.63 9.42 2.58
C ARG A 44 -22.03 8.03 2.09
N ILE A 45 -21.06 7.26 1.64
CA ILE A 45 -21.16 5.80 1.43
C ILE A 45 -20.02 5.13 2.21
N THR A 46 -20.20 3.87 2.63
CA THR A 46 -19.15 3.12 3.33
C THR A 46 -18.12 2.55 2.36
N ILE A 47 -16.92 2.28 2.86
CA ILE A 47 -15.84 1.64 2.07
C ILE A 47 -16.27 0.23 1.63
N ALA A 48 -16.97 -0.52 2.49
CA ALA A 48 -17.50 -1.83 2.13
C ALA A 48 -18.47 -1.75 0.96
N GLU A 49 -19.47 -0.86 1.00
CA GLU A 49 -20.42 -0.66 -0.10
C GLU A 49 -19.75 -0.22 -1.40
N VAL A 50 -18.69 0.59 -1.33
CA VAL A 50 -17.89 0.97 -2.52
C VAL A 50 -17.18 -0.25 -3.11
N LYS A 51 -16.57 -1.09 -2.27
CA LYS A 51 -15.93 -2.33 -2.72
C LYS A 51 -16.93 -3.28 -3.36
N GLU A 52 -18.14 -3.38 -2.81
CA GLU A 52 -19.23 -4.19 -3.40
C GLU A 52 -19.59 -3.76 -4.82
N LYS A 53 -19.45 -2.48 -5.17
CA LYS A 53 -19.68 -2.00 -6.56
C LYS A 53 -18.70 -2.59 -7.56
N PHE A 54 -17.52 -3.02 -7.12
CA PHE A 54 -16.56 -3.72 -7.98
C PHE A 54 -17.04 -5.14 -8.34
N GLY A 55 -17.83 -5.76 -7.45
CA GLY A 55 -18.16 -7.17 -7.51
C GLY A 55 -17.04 -8.08 -6.97
N PRO A 56 -17.10 -9.39 -7.26
CA PRO A 56 -16.14 -10.36 -6.73
C PRO A 56 -14.70 -10.05 -7.17
N ILE A 57 -13.77 -10.06 -6.22
CA ILE A 57 -12.33 -9.89 -6.51
C ILE A 57 -11.62 -11.23 -6.76
N SER A 58 -12.25 -12.35 -6.40
CA SER A 58 -11.74 -13.70 -6.70
C SER A 58 -11.37 -13.84 -8.17
N ASN A 59 -10.16 -14.35 -8.44
CA ASN A 59 -9.64 -14.58 -9.79
C ASN A 59 -9.54 -13.34 -10.70
N THR A 60 -9.48 -12.14 -10.12
CA THR A 60 -9.36 -10.90 -10.90
C THR A 60 -7.92 -10.42 -11.09
N GLY A 61 -6.93 -11.04 -10.44
CA GLY A 61 -5.53 -10.55 -10.43
C GLY A 61 -4.71 -10.79 -11.70
N THR A 62 -5.35 -11.28 -12.76
CA THR A 62 -4.77 -11.37 -14.11
C THR A 62 -4.89 -10.01 -14.78
N ASN A 63 -3.76 -9.29 -14.93
CA ASN A 63 -3.71 -7.94 -15.49
C ASN A 63 -2.72 -7.92 -16.68
N ASP A 64 -2.95 -8.80 -17.66
CA ASP A 64 -2.04 -9.00 -18.78
C ASP A 64 -2.43 -8.15 -20.01
N ASN A 65 -3.63 -7.56 -20.01
CA ASN A 65 -4.17 -6.61 -20.98
C ASN A 65 -5.37 -5.84 -20.39
N PHE A 66 -5.93 -4.87 -21.11
CA PHE A 66 -7.11 -4.12 -20.65
C PHE A 66 -8.41 -4.93 -20.58
N SER A 67 -8.52 -6.11 -21.21
CA SER A 67 -9.72 -6.96 -21.08
C SER A 67 -9.68 -7.83 -19.82
N THR A 68 -8.49 -8.13 -19.31
CA THR A 68 -8.28 -8.88 -18.06
C THR A 68 -8.09 -7.94 -16.86
N THR A 69 -7.63 -6.71 -17.09
CA THR A 69 -7.51 -5.67 -16.06
C THR A 69 -8.87 -5.07 -15.75
N LYS A 70 -9.41 -5.34 -14.57
CA LYS A 70 -10.72 -4.85 -14.14
C LYS A 70 -10.60 -3.51 -13.41
N THR A 71 -11.37 -2.55 -13.87
CA THR A 71 -11.47 -1.22 -13.25
C THR A 71 -12.92 -0.76 -13.23
N LEU A 72 -13.32 -0.07 -12.17
CA LEU A 72 -14.59 0.62 -12.09
C LEU A 72 -14.36 2.13 -12.02
N LYS A 73 -14.84 2.87 -13.02
CA LYS A 73 -14.85 4.34 -13.00
C LYS A 73 -15.96 4.84 -12.08
N PHE A 74 -15.64 5.81 -11.24
CA PHE A 74 -16.61 6.57 -10.48
C PHE A 74 -17.09 7.76 -11.31
N GLY A 75 -18.26 7.60 -11.92
CA GLY A 75 -18.81 8.51 -12.93
C GLY A 75 -18.96 7.84 -14.30
N THR A 76 -19.46 8.59 -15.27
CA THR A 76 -19.70 8.11 -16.63
C THR A 76 -18.39 8.02 -17.42
N ARG A 77 -18.22 6.95 -18.21
CA ARG A 77 -17.06 6.82 -19.11
C ARG A 77 -17.11 7.86 -20.23
N THR A 78 -15.94 8.31 -20.64
CA THR A 78 -15.78 9.06 -21.88
C THR A 78 -15.91 8.11 -23.08
N SER A 79 -16.07 8.68 -24.28
CA SER A 79 -16.08 7.90 -25.52
C SER A 79 -14.77 7.13 -25.76
N GLU A 80 -13.65 7.68 -25.28
CA GLU A 80 -12.33 7.05 -25.33
C GLU A 80 -12.25 5.87 -24.36
N GLU A 81 -12.74 6.06 -23.14
CA GLU A 81 -12.76 5.06 -22.08
C GLU A 81 -13.70 3.88 -22.40
N ALA A 82 -14.78 4.14 -23.12
CA ALA A 82 -15.73 3.11 -23.55
C ALA A 82 -15.10 2.02 -24.46
N LYS A 83 -13.88 2.25 -24.97
CA LYS A 83 -13.13 1.31 -25.80
C LYS A 83 -12.41 0.22 -24.98
N PHE A 84 -12.35 0.34 -23.65
CA PHE A 84 -11.66 -0.62 -22.79
C PHE A 84 -12.66 -1.60 -22.15
N ASP A 85 -12.65 -2.86 -22.60
CA ASP A 85 -13.60 -3.88 -22.16
C ASP A 85 -13.59 -4.12 -20.64
N GLY A 86 -12.42 -4.06 -19.99
CA GLY A 86 -12.27 -4.23 -18.55
C GLY A 86 -12.65 -3.00 -17.70
N LEU A 87 -12.99 -1.87 -18.34
CA LEU A 87 -13.39 -0.65 -17.67
C LEU A 87 -14.92 -0.57 -17.54
N MET A 88 -15.42 -0.84 -16.35
CA MET A 88 -16.81 -0.66 -15.95
C MET A 88 -17.06 0.79 -15.50
N GLU A 89 -18.33 1.17 -15.37
CA GLU A 89 -18.72 2.49 -14.87
C GLU A 89 -19.79 2.41 -13.78
N TRP A 90 -19.72 3.35 -12.84
CA TRP A 90 -20.77 3.61 -11.87
C TRP A 90 -21.10 5.11 -11.91
N PRO A 91 -22.06 5.54 -12.75
CA PRO A 91 -22.36 6.95 -12.98
C PRO A 91 -22.76 7.72 -11.72
N GLU A 92 -23.50 7.08 -10.82
CA GLU A 92 -23.99 7.71 -9.58
C GLU A 92 -22.89 7.92 -8.55
N ALA A 93 -21.70 7.31 -8.70
CA ALA A 93 -20.57 7.46 -7.79
C ALA A 93 -20.21 8.93 -7.54
N SER A 94 -20.41 9.79 -8.55
CA SER A 94 -20.16 11.24 -8.50
C SER A 94 -20.89 11.97 -7.37
N LYS A 95 -21.98 11.39 -6.85
CA LYS A 95 -22.79 11.95 -5.75
C LYS A 95 -22.29 11.52 -4.37
N TYR A 96 -21.25 10.71 -4.29
CA TYR A 96 -20.83 10.08 -3.05
C TYR A 96 -19.41 10.47 -2.62
N TYR A 97 -19.18 10.34 -1.31
CA TYR A 97 -17.85 10.35 -0.70
C TYR A 97 -17.72 9.21 0.31
N ILE A 98 -16.48 8.75 0.51
CA ILE A 98 -16.12 7.88 1.65
C ILE A 98 -15.38 8.71 2.71
N LYS A 99 -15.45 8.26 3.96
CA LYS A 99 -14.75 8.85 5.12
C LYS A 99 -14.12 7.76 5.94
N GLY A 100 -12.80 7.81 6.16
CA GLY A 100 -12.09 6.83 6.98
C GLY A 100 -10.96 7.45 7.81
N LYS A 101 -10.58 6.79 8.90
CA LYS A 101 -9.42 7.13 9.72
C LYS A 101 -8.15 6.65 9.01
N VAL A 102 -7.07 7.43 9.06
CA VAL A 102 -5.75 7.01 8.54
C VAL A 102 -5.21 5.84 9.38
N ILE A 103 -4.75 4.78 8.71
CA ILE A 103 -4.21 3.56 9.35
C ILE A 103 -2.83 3.13 8.84
N SER A 104 -2.22 3.89 7.92
CA SER A 104 -0.84 3.68 7.47
C SER A 104 -0.01 4.96 7.49
N SER A 105 1.31 4.82 7.48
CA SER A 105 2.25 5.93 7.29
C SER A 105 3.39 5.54 6.35
N ASP A 106 3.75 6.44 5.43
CA ASP A 106 4.90 6.31 4.54
C ASP A 106 6.20 6.89 5.14
N ARG A 107 6.18 7.37 6.39
CA ARG A 107 7.31 8.07 7.04
C ARG A 107 8.62 7.30 7.02
N GLN A 108 8.58 5.97 7.21
CA GLN A 108 9.77 5.13 7.18
C GLN A 108 10.02 4.47 5.81
N GLY A 109 9.27 4.84 4.76
CA GLY A 109 9.56 4.50 3.36
C GLY A 109 9.18 3.08 2.94
N ASN A 110 8.43 2.33 3.77
CA ASN A 110 7.93 1.02 3.35
C ASN A 110 6.61 1.10 2.58
N ILE A 111 5.65 1.87 3.12
CA ILE A 111 4.46 2.28 2.36
C ILE A 111 4.92 3.36 1.37
N TYR A 112 4.53 3.26 0.11
CA TYR A 112 4.98 4.16 -0.94
C TYR A 112 3.80 4.65 -1.77
N LYS A 113 3.72 5.98 -1.91
CA LYS A 113 2.66 6.69 -2.68
C LYS A 113 1.24 6.23 -2.36
N SER A 114 1.01 5.77 -1.14
CA SER A 114 -0.23 5.09 -0.76
C SER A 114 -0.65 5.50 0.64
N LEU A 115 -1.94 5.75 0.84
CA LEU A 115 -2.56 6.03 2.13
C LEU A 115 -3.68 5.01 2.35
N TYR A 116 -3.62 4.27 3.45
CA TYR A 116 -4.70 3.36 3.84
C TYR A 116 -5.62 4.04 4.83
N ILE A 117 -6.93 3.93 4.58
CA ILE A 117 -7.97 4.45 5.46
C ILE A 117 -8.98 3.36 5.83
N TYR A 118 -9.58 3.46 7.01
CA TYR A 118 -10.59 2.53 7.54
C TYR A 118 -11.79 3.27 8.11
N ASP A 119 -13.01 2.84 7.79
CA ASP A 119 -14.24 3.52 8.20
C ASP A 119 -15.10 2.75 9.21
N GLY A 120 -14.57 1.64 9.74
CA GLY A 120 -15.32 0.69 10.57
C GLY A 120 -15.91 -0.49 9.77
N THR A 121 -16.05 -0.37 8.46
CA THR A 121 -16.65 -1.41 7.60
C THR A 121 -15.60 -2.16 6.78
N ALA A 122 -14.65 -1.46 6.17
CA ALA A 122 -13.56 -2.05 5.40
C ALA A 122 -12.38 -1.06 5.26
N GLY A 123 -11.17 -1.59 5.04
CA GLY A 123 -9.99 -0.78 4.74
C GLY A 123 -9.79 -0.61 3.23
N ILE A 124 -9.27 0.52 2.76
CA ILE A 124 -8.96 0.74 1.33
C ILE A 124 -7.65 1.50 1.16
N GLU A 125 -6.90 1.15 0.12
CA GLU A 125 -5.73 1.89 -0.34
C GLU A 125 -6.16 3.07 -1.21
N LEU A 126 -5.60 4.25 -0.94
CA LEU A 126 -5.64 5.41 -1.82
C LEU A 126 -4.27 5.57 -2.48
N LYS A 127 -4.22 5.51 -3.81
CA LYS A 127 -3.00 5.71 -4.59
C LYS A 127 -2.77 7.20 -4.84
N LEU A 128 -1.86 7.79 -4.09
CA LEU A 128 -1.58 9.23 -4.05
C LEU A 128 -0.11 9.49 -4.41
N TYR A 129 0.48 10.50 -3.78
CA TYR A 129 1.86 10.96 -3.96
C TYR A 129 2.73 10.57 -2.75
N ASN A 130 4.02 10.92 -2.74
CA ASN A 130 4.96 10.60 -1.66
C ASN A 130 4.99 11.69 -0.57
N GLY A 131 5.40 11.33 0.65
CA GLY A 131 5.49 12.29 1.76
C GLY A 131 4.15 12.53 2.45
N LEU A 132 3.23 11.58 2.33
CA LEU A 132 1.86 11.66 2.86
C LEU A 132 1.84 11.82 4.37
N TYR A 133 2.84 11.31 5.09
CA TYR A 133 2.97 11.49 6.54
C TYR A 133 3.06 12.96 7.00
N LEU A 134 3.39 13.90 6.10
CA LEU A 134 3.38 15.34 6.39
C LEU A 134 1.96 15.93 6.30
N ASP A 135 1.10 15.33 5.48
CA ASP A 135 -0.25 15.80 5.23
C ASP A 135 -1.30 15.06 6.07
N PHE A 136 -1.10 13.77 6.32
CA PHE A 136 -2.07 12.92 6.98
C PHE A 136 -1.48 12.37 8.28
N LEU A 137 -2.04 12.81 9.41
CA LEU A 137 -1.54 12.41 10.72
C LEU A 137 -1.86 10.94 11.00
N LEU A 138 -0.81 10.18 11.27
CA LEU A 138 -0.87 8.92 12.01
C LEU A 138 0.35 8.82 12.91
N ASP A 139 0.11 8.69 14.21
CA ASP A 139 1.15 8.42 15.20
C ASP A 139 0.83 7.12 15.96
N LEU A 140 1.25 6.01 15.36
CA LEU A 140 1.12 4.66 15.93
C LEU A 140 1.86 4.47 17.27
N ALA A 141 2.78 5.36 17.66
CA ALA A 141 3.48 5.28 18.96
C ALA A 141 2.69 5.95 20.10
N SER A 142 1.84 6.92 19.78
CA SER A 142 1.04 7.62 20.78
C SER A 142 -0.03 6.74 21.45
N LYS A 143 -0.41 7.10 22.68
CA LYS A 143 -1.51 6.49 23.44
C LYS A 143 -2.42 7.59 24.00
N PRO A 144 -3.69 7.68 23.55
CA PRO A 144 -4.30 6.93 22.45
C PRO A 144 -3.58 7.17 21.11
N ILE A 145 -3.70 6.23 20.17
CA ILE A 145 -3.07 6.34 18.85
C ILE A 145 -3.73 7.51 18.11
N LYS A 146 -2.98 8.57 17.83
CA LYS A 146 -3.45 9.73 17.07
C LYS A 146 -3.56 9.39 15.59
N SER A 147 -4.67 9.81 14.99
CA SER A 147 -4.98 9.63 13.57
C SER A 147 -5.71 10.88 13.06
N GLN A 148 -6.19 10.82 11.83
CA GLN A 148 -6.94 11.87 11.18
C GLN A 148 -8.04 11.25 10.32
N TRP A 149 -9.18 11.94 10.22
CA TRP A 149 -10.18 11.59 9.21
C TRP A 149 -9.70 12.01 7.82
N VAL A 150 -10.04 11.22 6.81
CA VAL A 150 -9.83 11.55 5.41
C VAL A 150 -11.14 11.37 4.69
N TYR A 151 -11.51 12.38 3.90
CA TYR A 151 -12.70 12.35 3.05
C TYR A 151 -12.25 12.19 1.61
N VAL A 152 -12.90 11.29 0.88
CA VAL A 152 -12.60 11.06 -0.54
C VAL A 152 -13.87 11.23 -1.34
N ARG A 153 -13.98 12.32 -2.09
CA ARG A 153 -15.00 12.48 -3.13
C ARG A 153 -14.70 11.51 -4.27
N LEU A 154 -15.66 10.68 -4.62
CA LEU A 154 -15.43 9.59 -5.59
C LEU A 154 -15.38 10.08 -7.04
N ASP A 155 -16.05 11.18 -7.36
CA ASP A 155 -16.21 11.68 -8.73
C ASP A 155 -14.88 11.75 -9.52
N GLY A 156 -14.85 11.07 -10.67
CA GLY A 156 -13.71 11.04 -11.59
C GLY A 156 -12.55 10.12 -11.19
N LEU A 157 -12.62 9.46 -10.02
CA LEU A 157 -11.61 8.48 -9.60
C LEU A 157 -11.96 7.07 -10.08
N TYR A 158 -11.03 6.14 -9.85
CA TYR A 158 -11.12 4.76 -10.33
C TYR A 158 -10.84 3.78 -9.20
N LEU A 159 -11.76 2.83 -9.00
CA LEU A 159 -11.54 1.64 -8.19
C LEU A 159 -10.88 0.58 -9.06
N GLY A 160 -9.60 0.35 -8.83
CA GLY A 160 -8.80 -0.61 -9.58
C GLY A 160 -8.40 -1.81 -8.74
N ASN A 161 -8.22 -2.95 -9.38
CA ASN A 161 -7.63 -4.11 -8.75
C ASN A 161 -6.15 -4.28 -9.15
N TYR A 162 -5.28 -4.37 -8.16
CA TYR A 162 -3.91 -4.79 -8.37
C TYR A 162 -3.70 -6.11 -7.66
N ARG A 163 -3.63 -7.21 -8.42
CA ARG A 163 -3.41 -8.57 -7.87
C ARG A 163 -4.43 -8.96 -6.79
N MET A 164 -5.70 -8.67 -7.07
CA MET A 164 -6.85 -8.82 -6.18
C MET A 164 -6.94 -7.82 -5.02
N MET A 165 -5.96 -6.93 -4.84
CA MET A 165 -6.07 -5.83 -3.89
C MET A 165 -6.80 -4.64 -4.52
N LEU A 166 -7.91 -4.20 -3.92
CA LEU A 166 -8.64 -3.02 -4.38
C LEU A 166 -8.00 -1.73 -3.86
N SER A 167 -7.95 -0.72 -4.74
CA SER A 167 -7.45 0.61 -4.42
C SER A 167 -8.22 1.68 -5.18
N ILE A 168 -8.23 2.91 -4.68
CA ILE A 168 -8.80 4.07 -5.36
C ILE A 168 -7.66 4.97 -5.86
N GLY A 169 -7.72 5.41 -7.11
CA GLY A 169 -6.68 6.23 -7.72
C GLY A 169 -7.14 6.98 -8.98
N GLY A 170 -6.17 7.46 -9.75
CA GLY A 170 -6.39 8.04 -11.06
C GLY A 170 -6.69 7.00 -12.14
N ALA A 171 -6.84 7.46 -13.38
CA ALA A 171 -7.19 6.63 -14.53
C ALA A 171 -6.27 5.39 -14.68
N PRO A 172 -6.79 4.27 -15.19
CA PRO A 172 -5.95 3.13 -15.56
C PRO A 172 -4.90 3.56 -16.56
N SER A 173 -3.75 2.91 -16.52
CA SER A 173 -2.62 3.18 -17.40
C SER A 173 -1.98 1.89 -17.85
N ASP A 174 -1.16 1.97 -18.89
CA ASP A 174 -0.21 0.93 -19.23
C ASP A 174 1.20 1.50 -19.34
N GLY A 175 2.18 0.61 -19.32
CA GLY A 175 3.58 0.95 -19.49
C GLY A 175 4.37 -0.25 -19.98
N ILE A 176 5.62 -0.03 -20.35
CA ILE A 176 6.54 -1.08 -20.78
C ILE A 176 7.48 -1.39 -19.62
N ASN A 177 7.57 -2.64 -19.21
CA ASN A 177 8.56 -3.04 -18.21
C ASN A 177 9.97 -3.09 -18.82
N THR A 178 10.95 -3.26 -17.96
CA THR A 178 12.38 -3.32 -18.33
C THR A 178 12.73 -4.38 -19.37
N ALA A 179 11.92 -5.45 -19.46
CA ALA A 179 12.02 -6.54 -20.44
C ALA A 179 11.27 -6.26 -21.76
N GLY A 180 10.69 -5.08 -21.95
CA GLY A 180 9.95 -4.71 -23.18
C GLY A 180 8.50 -5.21 -23.21
N ASN A 181 7.98 -5.76 -22.13
CA ASN A 181 6.61 -6.28 -22.06
C ASN A 181 5.65 -5.23 -21.53
N HIS A 182 4.46 -5.12 -22.14
CA HIS A 182 3.39 -4.28 -21.62
C HIS A 182 2.96 -4.72 -20.21
N LYS A 183 2.63 -3.73 -19.38
CA LYS A 183 2.05 -3.85 -18.04
C LYS A 183 0.82 -2.98 -17.97
N PHE A 184 -0.26 -3.54 -17.45
CA PHE A 184 -1.55 -2.88 -17.35
C PHE A 184 -1.88 -2.64 -15.88
N TYR A 185 -2.17 -1.39 -15.55
CA TYR A 185 -2.48 -0.94 -14.21
C TYR A 185 -3.96 -0.54 -14.15
N ALA A 186 -4.70 -1.16 -13.23
CA ALA A 186 -6.13 -0.91 -13.08
C ALA A 186 -6.46 0.51 -12.60
N ASN A 187 -5.50 1.20 -12.00
CA ASN A 187 -5.57 2.60 -11.62
C ASN A 187 -4.14 3.11 -11.34
N SER A 188 -3.98 4.42 -11.47
CA SER A 188 -2.69 5.10 -11.30
C SER A 188 -2.65 5.92 -10.01
N ASN A 189 -1.45 6.36 -9.64
CA ASN A 189 -1.25 7.30 -8.55
C ASN A 189 -1.74 8.70 -8.91
N LEU A 190 -2.38 9.38 -7.97
CA LEU A 190 -2.60 10.83 -8.02
C LEU A 190 -1.30 11.54 -7.58
N ASP A 191 -0.29 11.53 -8.45
CA ASP A 191 1.08 11.93 -8.13
C ASP A 191 1.26 13.42 -7.82
N ASN A 192 0.36 14.27 -8.32
CA ASN A 192 0.38 15.69 -8.04
C ASN A 192 -0.50 15.99 -6.81
N PRO A 193 0.07 16.49 -5.69
CA PRO A 193 -0.70 16.80 -4.49
C PRO A 193 -1.86 17.78 -4.74
N LYS A 194 -1.70 18.72 -5.69
CA LYS A 194 -2.75 19.66 -6.06
C LYS A 194 -3.93 18.99 -6.75
N VAL A 195 -3.67 17.94 -7.54
CA VAL A 195 -4.71 17.13 -8.18
C VAL A 195 -5.38 16.22 -7.14
N ALA A 196 -4.59 15.57 -6.29
CA ALA A 196 -5.12 14.74 -5.20
C ALA A 196 -6.06 15.55 -4.29
N ALA A 197 -5.71 16.80 -3.95
CA ALA A 197 -6.51 17.69 -3.12
C ALA A 197 -7.87 18.10 -3.72
N LEU A 198 -8.14 17.81 -5.00
CA LEU A 198 -9.46 18.00 -5.60
C LEU A 198 -10.48 16.97 -5.09
N ASN A 199 -10.01 15.80 -4.67
CA ASN A 199 -10.86 14.68 -4.29
C ASN A 199 -10.55 14.13 -2.89
N VAL A 200 -9.34 14.29 -2.38
CA VAL A 200 -8.89 13.76 -1.09
C VAL A 200 -8.67 14.92 -0.12
N PHE A 201 -9.53 15.00 0.89
CA PHE A 201 -9.56 16.11 1.83
C PHE A 201 -9.09 15.66 3.21
N ARG A 202 -8.22 16.47 3.81
CA ARG A 202 -7.74 16.32 5.18
C ARG A 202 -8.87 16.66 6.14
N GLY A 203 -9.32 15.70 6.93
CA GLY A 203 -10.37 15.88 7.92
C GLY A 203 -9.84 16.29 9.29
N GLU A 204 -10.75 16.39 10.26
CA GLU A 204 -10.40 16.63 11.66
C GLU A 204 -9.50 15.53 12.24
N TYR A 205 -8.66 15.91 13.21
CA TYR A 205 -7.86 14.96 13.97
C TYR A 205 -8.74 14.05 14.82
N THR A 206 -8.31 12.81 14.97
CA THR A 206 -9.04 11.78 15.72
C THR A 206 -8.06 10.79 16.34
N THR A 207 -8.56 9.66 16.83
CA THR A 207 -7.75 8.56 17.35
C THR A 207 -8.20 7.23 16.77
N LEU A 208 -7.26 6.29 16.68
CA LEU A 208 -7.60 4.88 16.54
C LEU A 208 -7.93 4.30 17.91
N ASP A 209 -9.02 3.56 17.99
CA ASP A 209 -9.41 2.75 19.14
C ASP A 209 -9.19 1.26 18.85
N ASP A 210 -9.42 0.40 19.85
CA ASP A 210 -9.13 -1.03 19.73
C ASP A 210 -9.95 -1.71 18.62
N SER A 211 -11.12 -1.17 18.25
CA SER A 211 -11.94 -1.75 17.18
C SER A 211 -11.42 -1.44 15.77
N ASP A 212 -10.56 -0.42 15.64
CA ASP A 212 -9.91 -0.07 14.37
C ASP A 212 -8.77 -1.04 14.00
N ILE A 213 -8.30 -1.85 14.96
CA ILE A 213 -7.21 -2.79 14.77
C ILE A 213 -7.73 -4.21 14.95
N LYS A 214 -7.62 -5.02 13.90
CA LYS A 214 -8.01 -6.43 13.97
C LYS A 214 -6.92 -7.22 14.71
N GLU A 215 -7.25 -7.82 15.84
CA GLU A 215 -6.35 -8.72 16.59
C GLU A 215 -6.43 -10.15 16.05
N VAL A 216 -5.26 -10.74 15.81
CA VAL A 216 -5.10 -12.10 15.28
C VAL A 216 -4.04 -12.86 16.05
N ASP A 217 -4.33 -14.10 16.42
CA ASP A 217 -3.41 -15.03 17.09
C ASP A 217 -3.61 -16.48 16.59
N GLY A 218 -2.89 -17.42 17.22
CA GLY A 218 -2.97 -18.85 16.88
C GLY A 218 -4.36 -19.48 17.04
N SER A 219 -5.30 -18.85 17.73
CA SER A 219 -6.66 -19.35 17.93
C SER A 219 -7.66 -18.90 16.87
N ASN A 220 -7.37 -17.79 16.15
CA ASN A 220 -8.35 -17.15 15.25
C ASN A 220 -7.82 -16.79 13.85
N TYR A 221 -6.57 -17.14 13.52
CA TYR A 221 -5.95 -16.76 12.23
C TYR A 221 -6.70 -17.25 10.99
N THR A 222 -7.48 -18.33 11.12
CA THR A 222 -8.34 -18.86 10.05
C THR A 222 -9.58 -17.99 9.78
N SER A 223 -9.82 -16.95 10.58
CA SER A 223 -10.94 -16.02 10.42
C SER A 223 -10.64 -14.85 9.49
N LEU A 224 -9.38 -14.63 9.13
CA LEU A 224 -9.01 -13.59 8.16
C LEU A 224 -9.50 -13.97 6.76
N GLY A 225 -10.07 -13.00 6.05
CA GLY A 225 -10.56 -13.22 4.69
C GLY A 225 -10.64 -11.94 3.86
N GLU A 226 -11.39 -12.01 2.77
CA GLU A 226 -11.54 -10.92 1.78
C GLU A 226 -11.92 -9.56 2.42
N ALA A 227 -12.82 -9.58 3.41
CA ALA A 227 -13.29 -8.37 4.10
C ALA A 227 -12.18 -7.65 4.90
N ASP A 228 -11.12 -8.37 5.28
CA ASP A 228 -10.02 -7.80 6.05
C ASP A 228 -8.92 -7.19 5.18
N LEU A 229 -8.98 -7.37 3.85
CA LEU A 229 -8.01 -6.80 2.93
C LEU A 229 -8.02 -5.27 3.00
N GLY A 230 -6.85 -4.68 3.28
CA GLY A 230 -6.64 -3.25 3.47
C GLY A 230 -6.77 -2.79 4.92
N ARG A 231 -7.11 -3.67 5.87
CA ARG A 231 -7.21 -3.31 7.28
C ARG A 231 -5.86 -3.33 7.98
N LEU A 232 -5.77 -2.57 9.06
CA LEU A 232 -4.67 -2.65 10.02
C LEU A 232 -4.91 -3.85 10.94
N VAL A 233 -3.96 -4.79 10.95
CA VAL A 233 -4.06 -6.05 11.67
C VAL A 233 -2.85 -6.21 12.58
N ARG A 234 -3.09 -6.62 13.83
CA ARG A 234 -2.07 -7.01 14.80
C ARG A 234 -2.04 -8.53 14.93
N PHE A 235 -0.91 -9.10 14.57
CA PHE A 235 -0.61 -10.52 14.73
C PHE A 235 0.15 -10.71 16.05
N ASN A 236 -0.35 -11.52 16.97
CA ASN A 236 0.23 -11.77 18.28
C ASN A 236 0.79 -13.18 18.38
N LYS A 237 2.02 -13.30 18.89
CA LYS A 237 2.72 -14.60 19.06
C LYS A 237 2.85 -15.37 17.74
N ILE A 238 3.13 -14.66 16.65
CA ILE A 238 3.35 -15.28 15.35
C ILE A 238 4.84 -15.60 15.16
N LYS A 239 5.14 -16.76 14.56
CA LYS A 239 6.52 -17.23 14.37
C LYS A 239 7.09 -16.70 13.06
N ILE A 240 8.34 -16.27 13.04
CA ILE A 240 9.13 -16.20 11.80
C ILE A 240 9.32 -17.62 11.26
N ARG A 241 9.20 -17.77 9.94
CA ARG A 241 9.36 -19.05 9.25
C ARG A 241 10.32 -18.93 8.07
N TYR A 242 11.37 -19.72 8.05
CA TYR A 242 12.26 -19.83 6.91
C TYR A 242 11.78 -20.99 6.00
N ALA A 243 12.06 -20.88 4.72
CA ALA A 243 11.70 -21.85 3.70
C ALA A 243 12.68 -21.78 2.53
N GLY A 244 13.26 -22.91 2.12
CA GLY A 244 14.15 -22.97 0.95
C GLY A 244 15.51 -22.30 1.11
N VAL A 245 15.83 -21.75 2.29
CA VAL A 245 17.13 -21.16 2.62
C VAL A 245 17.61 -21.63 3.98
N LYS A 246 18.90 -21.46 4.26
CA LYS A 246 19.53 -21.91 5.50
C LYS A 246 19.08 -21.06 6.69
N ASN A 247 18.67 -21.68 7.78
CA ASN A 247 18.38 -21.03 9.05
C ASN A 247 19.62 -20.95 9.95
N GLN A 248 19.47 -20.32 11.12
CA GLN A 248 20.56 -20.08 12.08
C GLN A 248 21.34 -21.34 12.47
N ASP A 249 20.69 -22.51 12.45
CA ASP A 249 21.25 -23.81 12.86
C ASP A 249 21.87 -24.58 11.70
N GLY A 250 21.93 -23.98 10.50
CA GLY A 250 22.48 -24.61 9.31
C GLY A 250 21.50 -25.52 8.57
N VAL A 251 20.24 -25.59 9.00
CA VAL A 251 19.18 -26.40 8.38
C VAL A 251 18.53 -25.59 7.26
N THR A 252 18.21 -26.23 6.13
CA THR A 252 17.41 -25.63 5.05
C THR A 252 16.02 -26.26 5.07
N PRO A 253 14.99 -25.59 5.62
CA PRO A 253 13.63 -26.09 5.57
C PRO A 253 13.13 -26.20 4.12
N PRO A 254 12.12 -27.04 3.82
CA PRO A 254 11.50 -27.10 2.50
C PRO A 254 11.02 -25.72 2.02
N ASN A 255 11.02 -25.51 0.71
CA ASN A 255 10.43 -24.31 0.12
C ASN A 255 8.92 -24.26 0.40
N LEU A 256 8.40 -23.04 0.46
CA LEU A 256 6.96 -22.82 0.46
C LEU A 256 6.49 -22.66 -0.99
N LYS A 257 5.37 -23.30 -1.34
CA LYS A 257 4.86 -23.32 -2.71
C LYS A 257 3.92 -22.14 -2.98
N ASN A 258 3.85 -21.70 -4.23
CA ASN A 258 2.80 -20.81 -4.74
C ASN A 258 2.37 -21.37 -6.10
N GLY A 259 1.24 -22.07 -6.12
CA GLY A 259 0.93 -22.97 -7.23
C GLY A 259 2.04 -24.00 -7.43
N GLY A 260 2.50 -24.16 -8.68
CA GLY A 260 3.63 -25.03 -9.03
C GLY A 260 5.02 -24.46 -8.72
N ASN A 261 5.12 -23.19 -8.29
CA ASN A 261 6.41 -22.54 -8.03
C ASN A 261 6.87 -22.77 -6.59
N ALA A 262 8.16 -22.96 -6.39
CA ALA A 262 8.80 -23.03 -5.07
C ALA A 262 9.49 -21.69 -4.77
N ASN A 263 9.12 -21.05 -3.67
CA ASN A 263 9.61 -19.73 -3.28
C ASN A 263 10.46 -19.81 -2.01
N PRO A 264 11.66 -19.18 -2.00
CA PRO A 264 12.50 -19.10 -0.81
C PRO A 264 12.12 -17.91 0.08
N TYR A 265 12.24 -18.10 1.40
CA TYR A 265 12.06 -17.09 2.44
C TYR A 265 13.08 -17.31 3.57
N PRO A 266 13.75 -16.28 4.08
CA PRO A 266 13.69 -14.89 3.64
C PRO A 266 14.46 -14.65 2.33
N SER A 267 13.94 -13.75 1.50
CA SER A 267 14.54 -13.43 0.20
C SER A 267 14.28 -11.99 -0.23
N TRP A 268 15.19 -11.45 -1.06
CA TRP A 268 14.83 -10.34 -1.94
C TRP A 268 14.24 -10.86 -3.25
N ILE A 269 13.50 -10.01 -3.96
CA ILE A 269 12.88 -10.34 -5.27
C ILE A 269 13.23 -9.29 -6.34
N VAL A 270 13.48 -9.76 -7.56
CA VAL A 270 13.53 -8.95 -8.79
C VAL A 270 12.45 -9.46 -9.74
N THR A 271 11.60 -8.56 -10.26
CA THR A 271 10.51 -8.91 -11.19
C THR A 271 10.68 -8.37 -12.60
N ASP A 272 11.69 -7.51 -12.81
CA ASP A 272 11.81 -6.69 -14.01
C ASP A 272 12.13 -7.50 -15.28
N TRP A 273 12.72 -8.70 -15.10
CA TRP A 273 13.07 -9.65 -16.16
C TRP A 273 11.91 -10.56 -16.60
N GLY A 274 10.69 -10.27 -16.15
CA GLY A 274 9.51 -11.08 -16.45
C GLY A 274 9.30 -12.20 -15.43
N THR A 275 10.20 -13.20 -15.40
CA THR A 275 10.17 -14.26 -14.38
C THR A 275 10.78 -13.73 -13.08
N PRO A 276 10.07 -13.82 -11.94
CA PRO A 276 10.62 -13.45 -10.66
C PRO A 276 11.91 -14.21 -10.33
N ILE A 277 12.94 -13.47 -9.93
CA ILE A 277 14.22 -13.99 -9.45
C ILE A 277 14.32 -13.67 -7.96
N PHE A 278 14.81 -14.64 -7.19
CA PHE A 278 14.96 -14.52 -5.74
C PHE A 278 16.41 -14.77 -5.32
N GLY A 279 16.84 -14.05 -4.29
CA GLY A 279 18.11 -14.32 -3.61
C GLY A 279 17.87 -14.43 -2.10
N ALA A 280 18.54 -15.40 -1.46
CA ALA A 280 18.46 -15.56 -0.02
C ALA A 280 18.96 -14.29 0.67
N TRP A 281 18.16 -13.73 1.58
CA TRP A 281 18.45 -12.41 2.15
C TRP A 281 17.96 -12.31 3.59
N TYR A 282 18.89 -12.13 4.53
CA TYR A 282 18.60 -12.16 5.97
C TYR A 282 18.49 -10.76 6.59
N ARG A 283 18.00 -9.80 5.82
CA ARG A 283 17.66 -8.44 6.25
C ARG A 283 16.27 -8.10 5.74
N TRP A 284 15.63 -7.10 6.32
CA TRP A 284 14.24 -6.78 5.97
C TRP A 284 14.05 -6.49 4.47
N ALA A 285 14.99 -5.79 3.84
CA ALA A 285 15.02 -5.54 2.40
C ALA A 285 16.45 -5.34 1.87
N TYR A 286 16.62 -5.34 0.55
CA TYR A 286 17.93 -5.12 -0.06
C TYR A 286 18.10 -3.64 -0.43
N ASN A 287 19.19 -3.04 0.04
CA ASN A 287 19.56 -1.67 -0.28
C ASN A 287 21.08 -1.61 -0.44
N ASN A 288 21.53 -1.37 -1.68
CA ASN A 288 22.92 -1.08 -1.99
C ASN A 288 22.99 0.30 -2.66
N SER A 289 23.43 1.32 -1.91
CA SER A 289 23.56 2.68 -2.42
C SER A 289 24.64 2.82 -3.49
N GLU A 290 25.74 2.06 -3.39
CA GLU A 290 26.85 2.13 -4.36
C GLU A 290 26.42 1.63 -5.73
N GLN A 291 25.58 0.59 -5.77
CA GLN A 291 25.01 0.04 -7.00
C GLN A 291 23.71 0.74 -7.43
N ASN A 292 23.18 1.66 -6.62
CA ASN A 292 21.83 2.23 -6.76
C ASN A 292 20.71 1.18 -6.88
N ILE A 293 20.79 0.12 -6.07
CA ILE A 293 19.83 -0.99 -6.11
C ILE A 293 18.98 -0.99 -4.84
N ARG A 294 17.66 -1.09 -5.01
CA ARG A 294 16.65 -1.12 -3.96
C ARG A 294 15.63 -2.21 -4.29
N LEU A 295 15.62 -3.31 -3.57
CA LEU A 295 14.71 -4.43 -3.83
C LEU A 295 13.85 -4.71 -2.60
N TYR A 296 12.64 -5.19 -2.86
CA TYR A 296 11.78 -5.69 -1.80
C TYR A 296 12.40 -6.93 -1.17
N GLY A 297 12.41 -6.97 0.16
CA GLY A 297 12.63 -8.18 0.93
C GLY A 297 11.30 -8.82 1.36
N SER A 298 11.39 -10.10 1.68
CA SER A 298 10.25 -10.95 1.97
C SER A 298 10.65 -11.88 3.10
N VAL A 299 9.99 -11.74 4.24
CA VAL A 299 10.17 -12.61 5.41
C VAL A 299 8.84 -13.26 5.68
N LEU A 300 8.81 -14.58 5.83
CA LEU A 300 7.56 -15.29 6.12
C LEU A 300 7.34 -15.33 7.63
N MET A 301 6.08 -15.22 8.03
CA MET A 301 5.62 -15.52 9.37
C MET A 301 4.42 -16.46 9.32
N SER A 302 4.27 -17.33 10.32
CA SER A 302 3.23 -18.36 10.30
C SER A 302 2.68 -18.71 11.68
N TYR A 303 1.37 -19.01 11.72
CA TYR A 303 0.75 -19.82 12.79
C TYR A 303 0.60 -21.30 12.40
N ASN A 304 0.76 -21.61 11.11
CA ASN A 304 0.57 -22.93 10.54
C ASN A 304 1.93 -23.53 10.15
N ASP A 305 2.47 -24.38 11.01
CA ASP A 305 3.75 -25.06 10.76
C ASP A 305 3.63 -26.17 9.70
N ALA A 306 2.42 -26.68 9.48
CA ALA A 306 2.12 -27.72 8.49
C ALA A 306 1.88 -27.18 7.08
N ALA A 307 1.74 -25.86 6.90
CA ALA A 307 1.45 -25.28 5.60
C ALA A 307 2.53 -25.61 4.56
N GLU A 308 2.09 -25.97 3.37
CA GLU A 308 2.95 -26.23 2.21
C GLU A 308 2.88 -25.10 1.18
N TYR A 309 1.80 -24.32 1.19
CA TYR A 309 1.53 -23.26 0.23
C TYR A 309 1.43 -21.89 0.91
N THR A 310 1.81 -20.85 0.17
CA THR A 310 1.63 -19.42 0.52
C THR A 310 0.18 -18.99 0.64
N SER A 311 -0.74 -19.77 0.04
CA SER A 311 -2.18 -19.58 0.11
C SER A 311 -2.80 -20.27 1.33
N ASP A 312 -2.08 -21.17 2.00
CA ASP A 312 -2.61 -21.88 3.16
C ASP A 312 -2.90 -20.90 4.31
N PRO A 313 -4.02 -21.06 5.02
CA PRO A 313 -4.35 -20.21 6.16
C PRO A 313 -3.24 -20.19 7.21
N GLY A 314 -3.00 -19.00 7.75
CA GLY A 314 -1.98 -18.79 8.79
C GLY A 314 -0.59 -18.48 8.26
N VAL A 315 -0.41 -18.36 6.94
CA VAL A 315 0.87 -18.02 6.30
C VAL A 315 0.83 -16.61 5.74
N TYR A 316 1.80 -15.78 6.14
CA TYR A 316 1.85 -14.37 5.73
C TYR A 316 3.28 -13.93 5.40
N GLY A 317 3.46 -13.19 4.31
CA GLY A 317 4.73 -12.56 3.95
C GLY A 317 4.81 -11.12 4.44
N ILE A 318 5.76 -10.80 5.30
CA ILE A 318 6.14 -9.42 5.60
C ILE A 318 6.95 -8.91 4.40
N ARG A 319 6.37 -7.97 3.64
CA ARG A 319 7.04 -7.34 2.51
C ARG A 319 7.59 -6.00 2.93
N THR A 320 8.90 -5.82 2.76
CA THR A 320 9.52 -4.53 3.07
C THR A 320 10.35 -4.00 1.92
N SER A 321 10.32 -2.68 1.71
CA SER A 321 10.97 -1.98 0.61
C SER A 321 12.45 -1.72 0.89
N GLY A 322 13.28 -1.81 -0.15
CA GLY A 322 14.68 -1.38 -0.11
C GLY A 322 14.85 0.11 0.20
N TYR A 323 13.82 0.93 -0.05
CA TYR A 323 13.81 2.36 0.31
C TYR A 323 13.48 2.61 1.78
N SER A 324 13.05 1.58 2.52
CA SER A 324 12.68 1.76 3.93
C SER A 324 13.89 2.09 4.80
N GLN A 325 13.67 2.87 5.86
CA GLN A 325 14.70 3.22 6.85
C GLN A 325 15.25 2.00 7.61
N PHE A 326 14.57 0.86 7.51
CA PHE A 326 14.93 -0.39 8.16
C PHE A 326 15.32 -1.49 7.17
N ALA A 327 15.47 -1.20 5.88
CA ALA A 327 15.82 -2.17 4.84
C ALA A 327 17.01 -3.07 5.24
N MET A 328 18.13 -2.47 5.63
CA MET A 328 19.35 -3.20 5.96
C MET A 328 19.45 -3.65 7.42
N LYS A 329 18.36 -3.61 8.19
CA LYS A 329 18.36 -4.15 9.55
C LYS A 329 18.23 -5.69 9.51
N PRO A 330 18.90 -6.42 10.41
CA PRO A 330 18.73 -7.86 10.57
C PRO A 330 17.28 -8.25 10.83
N ILE A 331 16.93 -9.46 10.39
CA ILE A 331 15.67 -10.11 10.72
C ILE A 331 15.85 -11.09 11.89
N PRO A 332 14.76 -11.51 12.55
CA PRO A 332 14.82 -12.53 13.61
C PRO A 332 15.17 -13.92 13.06
N LYS A 333 15.71 -14.76 13.94
CA LYS A 333 15.96 -16.19 13.69
C LYS A 333 14.65 -16.92 13.33
N ASP A 334 14.78 -18.00 12.56
CA ASP A 334 13.69 -18.92 12.26
C ASP A 334 13.06 -19.47 13.54
N GLY A 335 11.73 -19.54 13.60
CA GLY A 335 10.95 -19.96 14.76
C GLY A 335 10.75 -18.89 15.84
N THR A 336 11.33 -17.69 15.71
CA THR A 336 11.14 -16.61 16.69
C THR A 336 9.69 -16.16 16.72
N GLU A 337 9.07 -16.15 17.90
CA GLU A 337 7.75 -15.56 18.13
C GLU A 337 7.84 -14.06 18.42
N GLY A 338 6.87 -13.30 17.88
CA GLY A 338 6.73 -11.87 18.16
C GLY A 338 5.36 -11.33 17.81
N THR A 339 5.26 -10.01 17.79
CA THR A 339 4.05 -9.28 17.35
C THR A 339 4.34 -8.50 16.08
N VAL A 340 3.41 -8.50 15.13
CA VAL A 340 3.51 -7.72 13.89
C VAL A 340 2.25 -6.88 13.72
N LEU A 341 2.39 -5.57 13.53
CA LEU A 341 1.30 -4.66 13.19
C LEU A 341 1.51 -4.11 11.79
N GLY A 342 0.53 -4.31 10.90
CA GLY A 342 0.63 -3.80 9.54
C GLY A 342 -0.66 -3.96 8.75
N ILE A 343 -0.64 -3.47 7.51
CA ILE A 343 -1.77 -3.60 6.60
C ILE A 343 -1.81 -5.01 6.03
N TYR A 344 -2.93 -5.70 6.24
CA TYR A 344 -3.18 -7.02 5.65
C TYR A 344 -3.64 -6.86 4.21
N GLY A 345 -2.94 -7.51 3.28
CA GLY A 345 -3.23 -7.46 1.85
C GLY A 345 -3.04 -8.82 1.18
N ILE A 346 -3.36 -8.85 -0.10
CA ILE A 346 -3.18 -10.03 -0.96
C ILE A 346 -2.42 -9.62 -2.22
N TYR A 347 -1.57 -10.52 -2.68
CA TYR A 347 -0.94 -10.43 -3.99
C TYR A 347 -1.16 -11.77 -4.71
N ALA A 348 -2.20 -11.84 -5.54
CA ALA A 348 -2.57 -13.06 -6.23
C ALA A 348 -2.89 -12.78 -7.69
N LYS A 349 -2.51 -13.70 -8.59
CA LYS A 349 -3.09 -13.75 -9.95
C LYS A 349 -4.48 -14.38 -9.92
N LYS A 350 -4.60 -15.45 -9.14
CA LYS A 350 -5.78 -16.32 -9.04
C LYS A 350 -5.91 -16.77 -7.59
N SER A 351 -7.11 -16.68 -7.03
CA SER A 351 -7.43 -17.17 -5.69
C SER A 351 -8.95 -17.21 -5.52
N ASP A 352 -9.42 -18.28 -4.87
CA ASP A 352 -10.78 -18.46 -4.35
C ASP A 352 -10.78 -18.55 -2.81
N PHE A 353 -9.65 -18.18 -2.18
CA PHE A 353 -9.43 -18.17 -0.73
C PHE A 353 -9.54 -19.54 -0.05
N THR A 354 -9.27 -20.63 -0.79
CA THR A 354 -9.37 -22.00 -0.26
C THR A 354 -8.03 -22.60 0.18
N GLY A 355 -6.90 -22.02 -0.22
CA GLY A 355 -5.57 -22.56 0.04
C GLY A 355 -5.16 -23.71 -0.89
N GLY A 356 -3.93 -24.22 -0.72
CA GLY A 356 -3.41 -25.32 -1.54
C GLY A 356 -2.90 -24.93 -2.93
N SER A 357 -2.70 -25.94 -3.80
CA SER A 357 -1.96 -25.81 -5.06
C SER A 357 -2.68 -25.03 -6.16
N GLU A 358 -4.00 -24.95 -6.13
CA GLU A 358 -4.79 -24.25 -7.15
C GLU A 358 -5.09 -22.79 -6.79
N ASP A 359 -4.80 -22.42 -5.54
CA ASP A 359 -4.89 -21.07 -4.99
C ASP A 359 -3.49 -20.43 -4.99
N TRP A 360 -3.35 -19.32 -5.71
CA TRP A 360 -2.08 -18.61 -5.86
C TRP A 360 -1.99 -17.38 -4.95
N ALA A 361 -2.83 -17.31 -3.91
CA ALA A 361 -2.74 -16.27 -2.90
C ALA A 361 -1.36 -16.21 -2.25
N GLN A 362 -0.87 -14.98 -2.12
CA GLN A 362 0.19 -14.64 -1.19
C GLN A 362 -0.36 -13.52 -0.32
N TYR A 363 -0.66 -13.84 0.93
CA TYR A 363 -1.07 -12.81 1.89
C TYR A 363 0.15 -12.03 2.35
N GLN A 364 0.05 -10.71 2.34
CA GLN A 364 1.16 -9.80 2.60
C GLN A 364 0.84 -8.84 3.72
N ILE A 365 1.83 -8.58 4.56
CA ILE A 365 1.77 -7.54 5.58
C ILE A 365 2.71 -6.41 5.20
N SER A 366 2.13 -5.23 5.00
CA SER A 366 2.87 -3.99 4.76
C SER A 366 2.94 -3.20 6.06
N VAL A 367 4.10 -3.21 6.71
CA VAL A 367 4.34 -2.48 7.97
C VAL A 367 4.68 -1.03 7.70
N SER A 368 4.17 -0.10 8.52
CA SER A 368 4.52 1.33 8.38
C SER A 368 5.88 1.65 8.98
N ARG A 369 6.30 0.91 10.01
CA ARG A 369 7.49 1.22 10.82
C ARG A 369 8.17 -0.04 11.35
N ILE A 370 9.46 0.05 11.65
CA ILE A 370 10.23 -1.04 12.26
C ILE A 370 9.76 -1.37 13.68
N GLU A 371 9.26 -0.37 14.42
CA GLU A 371 8.74 -0.55 15.78
C GLU A 371 7.48 -1.42 15.83
N ASP A 372 6.80 -1.58 14.69
CA ASP A 372 5.63 -2.43 14.53
C ASP A 372 6.00 -3.90 14.23
N LEU A 373 7.30 -4.20 14.12
CA LEU A 373 7.90 -5.53 14.07
C LEU A 373 8.46 -5.90 15.45
N GLY A 374 7.57 -6.19 16.39
CA GLY A 374 7.86 -6.45 17.80
C GLY A 374 8.44 -7.83 18.08
N PHE A 375 9.63 -8.10 17.55
CA PHE A 375 10.44 -9.27 17.86
C PHE A 375 11.52 -8.94 18.90
N PRO A 376 11.91 -9.88 19.78
CA PRO A 376 12.92 -9.61 20.81
C PRO A 376 14.29 -9.26 20.16
N PRO A 377 14.99 -8.20 20.58
CA PRO A 377 16.27 -7.80 19.98
C PRO A 377 17.34 -8.91 19.97
N GLU A 378 17.37 -9.78 20.98
CA GLU A 378 18.27 -10.93 21.11
C GLU A 378 17.99 -12.07 20.12
N SER A 379 16.80 -12.06 19.50
CA SER A 379 16.41 -13.01 18.47
C SER A 379 16.95 -12.66 17.10
N LEU A 380 17.43 -11.42 16.89
CA LEU A 380 17.97 -10.98 15.61
C LEU A 380 19.22 -11.77 15.23
N LEU A 381 19.37 -12.05 13.93
CA LEU A 381 20.61 -12.61 13.41
C LEU A 381 21.77 -11.62 13.58
N SER A 382 22.94 -12.12 13.95
CA SER A 382 24.14 -11.27 14.04
C SER A 382 24.68 -10.94 12.64
N GLU A 383 25.35 -9.80 12.52
CA GLU A 383 25.96 -9.39 11.26
C GLU A 383 27.02 -10.39 10.77
N GLU A 384 27.78 -11.01 11.68
CA GLU A 384 28.76 -12.05 11.35
C GLU A 384 28.07 -13.27 10.75
N TRP A 385 26.98 -13.73 11.37
CA TRP A 385 26.23 -14.87 10.86
C TRP A 385 25.65 -14.57 9.47
N ILE A 386 25.06 -13.39 9.28
CA ILE A 386 24.49 -12.99 7.99
C ILE A 386 25.58 -12.94 6.91
N ARG A 387 26.73 -12.33 7.19
CA ARG A 387 27.85 -12.25 6.23
C ARG A 387 28.36 -13.64 5.84
N ALA A 388 28.42 -14.58 6.78
CA ALA A 388 28.88 -15.94 6.52
C ALA A 388 27.87 -16.80 5.75
N ASN A 389 26.57 -16.49 5.82
CA ASN A 389 25.50 -17.35 5.29
C ASN A 389 24.71 -16.75 4.12
N THR A 390 24.86 -15.46 3.82
CA THR A 390 24.32 -14.86 2.59
C THR A 390 25.14 -15.35 1.39
N PRO A 391 24.52 -16.05 0.41
CA PRO A 391 25.23 -16.49 -0.78
C PRO A 391 25.81 -15.31 -1.56
N ALA A 392 27.01 -15.47 -2.14
CA ALA A 392 27.65 -14.41 -2.92
C ALA A 392 26.78 -13.92 -4.09
N SER A 393 26.03 -14.83 -4.74
CA SER A 393 25.07 -14.49 -5.80
C SER A 393 23.93 -13.57 -5.31
N SER A 394 23.62 -13.57 -4.02
CA SER A 394 22.59 -12.72 -3.42
C SER A 394 23.07 -11.28 -3.17
N LEU A 395 24.37 -11.01 -3.31
CA LEU A 395 24.98 -9.68 -3.18
C LEU A 395 25.08 -8.94 -4.53
N THR A 396 24.80 -9.63 -5.63
CA THR A 396 24.84 -9.09 -6.99
C THR A 396 23.51 -9.43 -7.68
N PRO A 397 22.39 -8.85 -7.23
CA PRO A 397 21.11 -9.13 -7.85
C PRO A 397 21.17 -8.75 -9.33
N PRO A 398 20.58 -9.58 -10.22
CA PRO A 398 20.55 -9.28 -11.64
C PRO A 398 19.52 -8.18 -11.85
N VAL A 399 19.90 -6.93 -11.68
CA VAL A 399 19.09 -5.78 -12.10
C VAL A 399 19.66 -5.26 -13.41
N LYS A 400 18.80 -4.74 -14.29
CA LYS A 400 19.32 -3.95 -15.42
C LYS A 400 19.94 -2.69 -14.82
N ASN A 401 21.14 -2.30 -15.26
CA ASN A 401 21.67 -0.97 -14.91
C ASN A 401 20.62 0.05 -15.37
N GLY A 402 19.90 0.64 -14.42
CA GLY A 402 18.98 1.74 -14.66
C GLY A 402 19.82 2.97 -14.97
N GLY A 403 20.28 3.08 -16.21
CA GLY A 403 20.59 4.39 -16.76
C GLY A 403 19.29 5.15 -16.87
N ASP A 404 19.16 6.18 -16.04
CA ASP A 404 18.35 7.37 -16.23
C ASP A 404 16.86 7.18 -16.59
N ASP A 405 16.03 6.81 -15.60
CA ASP A 405 14.56 7.02 -15.66
C ASP A 405 14.16 8.41 -15.13
N TYR A 406 15.05 9.40 -15.21
CA TYR A 406 14.80 10.81 -14.87
C TYR A 406 15.47 11.78 -15.85
N GLU A 407 15.26 11.60 -17.15
CA GLU A 407 15.32 12.72 -18.09
C GLU A 407 13.87 12.97 -18.51
N GLY A 408 13.26 13.97 -17.87
CA GLY A 408 11.96 14.47 -18.29
C GLY A 408 12.13 15.31 -19.56
N ASP A 409 11.39 14.94 -20.59
CA ASP A 409 10.93 15.85 -21.64
C ASP A 409 9.40 15.98 -21.55
#